data_AF-A0A1A0TVU2-F1
#
_entry.id   AF-A0A1A0TVU2-F1
#
_cell.length_a   1.000
_cell.length_b   1.000
_cell.length_c   1.000
_cell.angle_alpha   90.00
_cell.angle_beta   90.00
_cell.angle_gamma   90.00
#
_symmetry.space_group_name_H-M   'P 1'
#
loop_
_entity.id
_entity.type
_entity.pdbx_description
1 polymer ?
#
loop_
_entity_poly.entity_id
_entity_poly.type
_entity_poly.pdbx_seq_one_letter_code
_entity_poly.pdbx_strand_id
1 'polypeptide(L)'
;MMDVTVKVPEDRLVEFYAMHAAWLSAPPQASVLLNTFDAERNAVAQPVSPGSEDAKGRQPWSDADAALAAKLWDKFSDPAKALFSKLIDEPDRQFNGEELAEMLDIPNGHSGVAGVLAWPGKYCKKENRELLWKWAYPVEGEPVVYWIEPEVAALLREARDRQG
;
A
#
# COMPACT_ATOMS: atom_id res chain seq x y z
N MET A 1 -23.87 7.11 18.90
CA MET A 1 -22.88 8.19 19.08
C MET A 1 -21.73 7.57 19.85
N MET A 2 -20.50 7.71 19.36
CA MET A 2 -19.33 7.01 19.90
C MET A 2 -18.39 8.07 20.49
N ASP A 3 -18.06 7.93 21.77
CA ASP A 3 -17.20 8.88 22.47
C ASP A 3 -15.72 8.59 22.16
N VAL A 4 -14.99 9.60 21.70
CA VAL A 4 -13.56 9.54 21.40
C VAL A 4 -12.83 10.54 22.27
N THR A 5 -11.84 10.07 23.04
CA THR A 5 -11.01 10.92 23.92
C THR A 5 -9.58 10.98 23.40
N VAL A 6 -9.06 12.20 23.20
CA VAL A 6 -7.67 12.45 22.78
C VAL A 6 -6.93 13.18 23.89
N LYS A 7 -5.72 12.71 24.23
CA LYS A 7 -4.84 13.39 25.20
C LYS A 7 -3.95 14.38 24.45
N VAL A 8 -4.10 15.67 24.78
CA VAL A 8 -3.30 16.76 24.18
C VAL A 8 -2.46 17.41 25.28
N PRO A 9 -1.15 17.61 25.05
CA PRO A 9 -0.29 18.37 25.96
C PRO A 9 -0.84 19.80 26.18
N GLU A 10 -0.78 20.27 27.43
CA GLU A 10 -1.42 21.53 27.84
C GLU A 10 -0.88 22.75 27.08
N ASP A 11 0.42 22.76 26.79
CA ASP A 11 1.13 23.78 26.02
C ASP A 11 0.70 23.83 24.54
N ARG A 12 0.09 22.77 24.02
CA ARG A 12 -0.38 22.66 22.63
C ARG A 12 -1.89 22.72 22.48
N LEU A 13 -2.64 22.89 23.58
CA LEU A 13 -4.10 22.98 23.55
C LEU A 13 -4.59 24.11 22.64
N VAL A 14 -3.94 25.28 22.70
CA VAL A 14 -4.31 26.45 21.90
C VAL A 14 -4.12 26.16 20.40
N GLU A 15 -2.99 25.54 20.02
CA GLU A 15 -2.72 25.13 18.63
C GLU A 15 -3.72 24.08 18.14
N PHE A 16 -4.05 23.10 18.98
CA PHE A 16 -4.99 22.03 18.66
C PHE A 16 -6.39 22.59 18.36
N TYR A 17 -6.91 23.49 19.20
CA TYR A 17 -8.21 24.11 18.96
C TYR A 17 -8.20 25.08 17.78
N ALA A 18 -7.11 25.83 17.57
CA ALA A 18 -6.98 26.72 16.41
C ALA A 18 -7.01 25.92 15.10
N MET A 19 -6.30 24.79 15.03
CA MET A 19 -6.31 23.88 13.88
C MET A 19 -7.70 23.30 13.63
N HIS A 20 -8.38 22.81 14.67
CA HIS A 20 -9.73 22.24 14.54
C HIS A 20 -10.77 23.27 14.09
N ALA A 21 -10.71 24.49 14.65
CA ALA A 21 -11.59 25.58 14.25
C ALA A 21 -11.35 26.01 12.79
N ALA A 22 -10.09 26.06 12.36
CA ALA A 22 -9.74 26.35 10.97
C ALA A 22 -10.27 25.27 10.01
N TRP A 23 -10.13 23.99 10.39
CA TRP A 23 -10.66 22.87 9.61
C TRP A 23 -12.19 22.90 9.48
N LEU A 24 -12.91 23.21 10.56
CA LEU A 24 -14.38 23.34 10.55
C LEU A 24 -14.88 24.57 9.79
N SER A 25 -14.07 25.63 9.72
CA SER A 25 -14.43 26.89 9.05
C SER A 25 -14.02 26.93 7.58
N ALA A 26 -13.21 25.96 7.13
CA ALA A 26 -12.77 25.86 5.75
C ALA A 26 -13.97 25.49 4.85
N PRO A 27 -14.23 26.24 3.76
CA PRO A 27 -15.20 25.78 2.75
C PRO A 27 -14.74 24.44 2.18
N PRO A 28 -15.65 23.59 1.64
CA PRO A 28 -15.40 22.19 1.29
C PRO A 28 -14.30 21.93 0.22
N GLN A 29 -13.55 22.96 -0.20
CA GLN A 29 -12.39 22.85 -1.10
C GLN A 29 -11.11 23.51 -0.55
N ALA A 30 -11.07 23.97 0.69
CA ALA A 30 -9.94 24.73 1.25
C ALA A 30 -8.89 23.87 2.01
N SER A 31 -8.92 22.54 1.88
CA SER A 31 -7.85 21.66 2.35
C SER A 31 -6.67 21.52 1.34
N VAL A 32 -6.73 22.22 0.20
CA VAL A 32 -5.69 22.14 -0.86
C VAL A 32 -4.60 23.23 -0.73
N LEU A 33 -4.78 24.23 0.14
CA LEU A 33 -3.92 25.43 0.17
C LEU A 33 -2.71 25.37 1.13
N LEU A 34 -2.08 24.21 1.26
CA LEU A 34 -0.68 24.12 1.73
C LEU A 34 0.31 23.73 0.62
N ASN A 35 -0.16 23.56 -0.63
CA ASN A 35 0.65 23.17 -1.78
C ASN A 35 0.76 24.27 -2.86
N THR A 36 0.72 25.55 -2.49
CA THR A 36 0.66 26.69 -3.43
C THR A 36 2.00 27.09 -4.09
N PHE A 37 3.00 26.20 -4.15
CA PHE A 37 4.22 26.46 -4.93
C PHE A 37 4.36 25.65 -6.23
N ASP A 38 3.43 24.75 -6.58
CA ASP A 38 3.53 23.89 -7.78
C ASP A 38 2.29 23.93 -8.71
N ALA A 39 1.39 24.90 -8.55
CA ALA A 39 0.04 24.85 -9.12
C ALA A 39 -0.18 25.53 -10.50
N GLU A 40 0.86 25.77 -11.31
CA GLU A 40 0.67 26.35 -12.66
C GLU A 40 0.94 25.38 -13.83
N ARG A 41 1.15 24.07 -13.59
CA ARG A 41 1.50 23.14 -14.69
C ARG A 41 0.63 21.90 -14.91
N ASN A 42 -0.51 21.71 -14.23
CA ASN A 42 -1.34 20.52 -14.45
C ASN A 42 -2.84 20.83 -14.51
N ALA A 43 -3.27 21.42 -15.62
CA ALA A 43 -4.66 21.37 -16.07
C ALA A 43 -4.84 20.23 -17.10
N VAL A 44 -4.58 19.01 -16.66
CA VAL A 44 -5.07 17.78 -17.30
C VAL A 44 -5.38 16.85 -16.14
N ALA A 45 -6.62 16.36 -16.05
CA ALA A 45 -7.00 15.34 -15.08
C ALA A 45 -6.06 14.14 -15.27
N GLN A 46 -5.08 14.01 -14.37
CA GLN A 46 -4.19 12.86 -14.39
C GLN A 46 -4.91 11.71 -13.68
N PRO A 47 -4.96 10.50 -14.26
CA PRO A 47 -5.26 9.32 -13.47
C PRO A 47 -4.28 9.33 -12.29
N VAL A 48 -4.79 9.13 -11.06
CA VAL A 48 -3.93 9.03 -9.89
C VAL A 48 -2.95 7.90 -10.19
N SER A 49 -1.69 8.27 -10.38
CA SER A 49 -0.70 7.33 -10.89
C SER A 49 -0.61 6.15 -9.91
N PRO A 50 -0.40 4.93 -10.41
CA PRO A 50 -0.10 3.78 -9.55
C PRO A 50 1.04 4.18 -8.62
N GLY A 51 1.00 3.71 -7.37
CA GLY A 51 1.91 4.08 -6.28
C GLY A 51 3.39 3.79 -6.56
N SER A 52 3.97 4.54 -7.49
CA SER A 52 5.37 4.56 -7.89
C SER A 52 6.19 5.52 -7.02
N GLU A 53 5.56 6.23 -6.07
CA GLU A 53 6.28 7.05 -5.10
C GLU A 53 7.24 6.21 -4.25
N ASP A 54 6.92 4.93 -4.02
CA ASP A 54 7.82 3.98 -3.39
C ASP A 54 9.00 3.59 -4.32
N ALA A 55 8.84 3.59 -5.65
CA ALA A 55 9.83 3.06 -6.59
C ALA A 55 11.05 3.97 -6.83
N LYS A 56 11.09 5.21 -6.31
CA LYS A 56 12.17 6.17 -6.62
C LYS A 56 13.56 5.60 -6.28
N GLY A 57 14.28 5.17 -7.32
CA GLY A 57 15.67 4.69 -7.26
C GLY A 57 15.86 3.20 -6.94
N ARG A 58 14.78 2.43 -6.75
CA ARG A 58 14.88 0.98 -6.47
C ARG A 58 14.88 0.18 -7.76
N GLN A 59 15.52 -1.00 -7.71
CA GLN A 59 15.64 -1.85 -8.88
C GLN A 59 14.41 -2.75 -9.03
N PRO A 60 13.88 -2.95 -10.25
CA PRO A 60 12.81 -3.91 -10.49
C PRO A 60 13.30 -5.34 -10.20
N TRP A 61 12.34 -6.23 -9.95
CA TRP A 61 12.61 -7.66 -9.82
C TRP A 61 12.90 -8.27 -11.19
N SER A 62 13.81 -9.24 -11.23
CA SER A 62 14.19 -9.94 -12.45
C SER A 62 14.49 -11.42 -12.16
N ASP A 63 14.68 -12.24 -13.19
CA ASP A 63 15.05 -13.65 -13.05
C ASP A 63 16.36 -13.85 -12.26
N ALA A 64 17.25 -12.85 -12.26
CA ALA A 64 18.48 -12.87 -11.48
C ALA A 64 18.22 -12.87 -9.96
N ASP A 65 17.01 -12.51 -9.52
CA ASP A 65 16.60 -12.43 -8.13
C ASP A 65 16.01 -13.73 -7.58
N ALA A 66 16.04 -14.85 -8.32
CA ALA A 66 15.42 -16.10 -7.90
C ALA A 66 15.86 -16.58 -6.50
N ALA A 67 17.14 -16.43 -6.17
CA ALA A 67 17.66 -16.77 -4.84
C ALA A 67 17.17 -15.81 -3.74
N LEU A 68 16.96 -14.53 -4.08
CA LEU A 68 16.44 -13.52 -3.15
C LEU A 68 14.94 -13.72 -2.92
N ALA A 69 14.18 -14.01 -3.97
CA ALA A 69 12.76 -14.34 -3.91
C ALA A 69 12.52 -15.57 -3.03
N ALA A 70 13.34 -16.63 -3.17
CA ALA A 70 13.28 -17.81 -2.30
C ALA A 70 13.51 -17.46 -0.81
N LYS A 71 14.55 -16.67 -0.51
CA LYS A 71 14.84 -16.21 0.87
C LYS A 71 13.72 -15.36 1.45
N LEU A 72 13.05 -14.58 0.62
CA LEU A 72 11.92 -13.75 1.02
C LEU A 72 10.70 -14.62 1.32
N TRP A 73 10.38 -15.56 0.43
CA TRP A 73 9.29 -16.52 0.60
C TRP A 73 9.44 -17.36 1.88
N ASP A 74 10.65 -17.82 2.19
CA ASP A 74 10.97 -18.52 3.44
C ASP A 74 10.55 -17.76 4.70
N LYS A 75 10.65 -16.43 4.64
CA LYS A 75 10.39 -15.54 5.77
C LYS A 75 8.95 -15.06 5.83
N PHE A 76 8.13 -15.37 4.83
CA PHE A 76 6.71 -15.05 4.87
C PHE A 76 6.03 -15.83 5.98
N SER A 77 5.19 -15.13 6.75
CA SER A 77 4.22 -15.76 7.63
C SER A 77 3.18 -16.52 6.81
N ASP A 78 2.45 -17.45 7.43
CA ASP A 78 1.41 -18.21 6.72
C ASP A 78 0.34 -17.30 6.07
N PRO A 79 -0.15 -16.21 6.71
CA PRO A 79 -1.04 -15.25 6.06
C PRO A 79 -0.41 -14.54 4.87
N ALA A 80 0.90 -14.24 4.93
CA ALA A 80 1.61 -13.65 3.79
C ALA A 80 1.78 -14.66 2.64
N LYS A 81 2.12 -15.92 2.94
CA LYS A 81 2.19 -16.99 1.92
C LYS A 81 0.84 -17.19 1.25
N ALA A 82 -0.25 -17.20 2.02
CA ALA A 82 -1.61 -17.33 1.49
C ALA A 82 -1.98 -16.14 0.58
N LEU A 83 -1.74 -14.91 1.04
CA LEU A 83 -2.00 -13.70 0.28
C LEU A 83 -1.19 -13.65 -1.02
N PHE A 84 0.12 -13.86 -0.95
CA PHE A 84 0.95 -13.86 -2.14
C PHE A 84 0.64 -15.03 -3.07
N SER A 85 0.29 -16.21 -2.55
CA SER A 85 -0.16 -17.33 -3.40
C SER A 85 -1.39 -16.94 -4.22
N LYS A 86 -2.37 -16.26 -3.61
CA LYS A 86 -3.55 -15.78 -4.32
C LYS A 86 -3.20 -14.80 -5.44
N LEU A 87 -2.32 -13.84 -5.18
CA LEU A 87 -1.86 -12.89 -6.19
C LEU A 87 -1.04 -13.58 -7.30
N ILE A 88 -0.19 -14.54 -6.93
CA ILE A 88 0.63 -15.31 -7.89
C ILE A 88 -0.24 -16.17 -8.81
N ASP A 89 -1.30 -16.77 -8.30
CA ASP A 89 -2.16 -17.65 -9.09
C ASP A 89 -3.03 -16.86 -10.07
N GLU A 90 -3.27 -15.57 -9.80
CA GLU A 90 -4.06 -14.66 -10.63
C GLU A 90 -3.29 -13.34 -10.89
N PRO A 91 -2.18 -13.37 -11.65
CA PRO A 91 -1.41 -12.17 -11.95
C PRO A 91 -2.27 -11.17 -12.74
N ASP A 92 -1.95 -9.87 -12.62
CA ASP A 92 -2.72 -8.72 -13.14
C ASP A 92 -4.16 -8.56 -12.65
N ARG A 93 -4.76 -9.58 -12.02
CA ARG A 93 -6.07 -9.42 -11.39
C ARG A 93 -5.93 -8.49 -10.19
N GLN A 94 -6.73 -7.44 -10.21
CA GLN A 94 -6.83 -6.47 -9.13
C GLN A 94 -7.81 -6.96 -8.08
N PHE A 95 -7.35 -7.07 -6.84
CA PHE A 95 -8.18 -7.41 -5.69
C PHE A 95 -8.25 -6.22 -4.74
N ASN A 96 -9.44 -5.89 -4.24
CA ASN A 96 -9.53 -4.89 -3.19
C ASN A 96 -9.13 -5.48 -1.82
N GLY A 97 -8.79 -4.62 -0.87
CA GLY A 97 -8.34 -5.04 0.45
C GLY A 97 -9.38 -5.82 1.28
N GLU A 98 -10.68 -5.52 1.12
CA GLU A 98 -11.74 -6.28 1.83
C GLU A 98 -11.94 -7.66 1.20
N GLU A 99 -11.92 -7.76 -0.13
CA GLU A 99 -12.01 -9.02 -0.87
C GLU A 99 -10.87 -9.97 -0.46
N LEU A 100 -9.63 -9.47 -0.40
CA LEU A 100 -8.48 -10.26 0.05
C LEU A 100 -8.62 -10.69 1.51
N ALA A 101 -9.12 -9.82 2.37
CA ALA A 101 -9.27 -10.13 3.78
C ALA A 101 -10.34 -11.21 4.01
N GLU A 102 -11.47 -11.13 3.33
CA GLU A 102 -12.55 -12.11 3.42
C GLU A 102 -12.12 -13.47 2.84
N MET A 103 -11.51 -13.49 1.66
CA MET A 103 -11.08 -14.74 1.01
C MET A 103 -10.04 -15.52 1.83
N LEU A 104 -9.23 -14.82 2.62
CA LEU A 104 -8.07 -15.38 3.32
C LEU A 104 -8.23 -15.38 4.84
N ASP A 105 -9.41 -15.02 5.34
CA ASP A 105 -9.73 -14.90 6.77
C ASP A 105 -8.71 -14.02 7.54
N ILE A 106 -8.30 -12.90 6.93
CA ILE A 106 -7.35 -11.96 7.54
C ILE A 106 -8.11 -11.03 8.49
N PRO A 107 -7.74 -10.96 9.78
CA PRO A 107 -8.42 -10.10 10.74
C PRO A 107 -8.21 -8.62 10.42
N ASN A 108 -9.19 -7.79 10.77
CA ASN A 108 -9.19 -6.33 10.55
C ASN A 108 -9.34 -5.88 9.08
N GLY A 109 -9.91 -6.73 8.21
CA GLY A 109 -10.30 -6.34 6.84
C GLY A 109 -9.13 -5.80 6.02
N HIS A 110 -9.38 -4.75 5.23
CA HIS A 110 -8.35 -4.09 4.42
C HIS A 110 -7.12 -3.63 5.23
N SER A 111 -7.30 -3.24 6.49
CA SER A 111 -6.20 -2.83 7.37
C SER A 111 -5.31 -4.02 7.76
N GLY A 112 -5.89 -5.22 7.88
CA GLY A 112 -5.15 -6.47 8.08
C GLY A 112 -4.26 -6.80 6.88
N VAL A 113 -4.79 -6.65 5.66
CA VAL A 113 -4.03 -6.85 4.40
C VAL A 113 -2.83 -5.92 4.33
N ALA A 114 -3.00 -4.63 4.64
CA ALA A 114 -1.88 -3.69 4.70
C ALA A 114 -0.82 -4.10 5.75
N GLY A 115 -1.26 -4.66 6.89
CA GLY A 115 -0.38 -5.21 7.92
C GLY A 115 0.44 -6.41 7.43
N VAL A 116 -0.16 -7.34 6.68
CA VAL A 116 0.51 -8.50 6.09
C VAL A 116 1.57 -8.05 5.07
N LEU A 117 1.27 -7.02 4.27
CA LEU A 117 2.18 -6.47 3.26
C LEU A 117 3.32 -5.61 3.85
N ALA A 118 3.19 -5.14 5.08
CA ALA A 118 4.16 -4.21 5.68
C ALA A 118 5.57 -4.79 5.81
N TRP A 119 5.71 -6.04 6.27
CA TRP A 119 7.03 -6.68 6.43
C TRP A 119 7.69 -7.03 5.08
N PRO A 120 6.99 -7.66 4.11
CA PRO A 120 7.51 -7.85 2.75
C PRO A 120 7.96 -6.53 2.11
N GLY A 121 7.19 -5.45 2.28
CA GLY A 121 7.57 -4.12 1.78
C GLY A 121 8.86 -3.59 2.41
N LYS A 122 9.04 -3.75 3.73
CA LYS A 122 10.29 -3.40 4.42
C LYS A 122 11.47 -4.22 3.93
N TYR A 123 11.28 -5.50 3.66
CA TYR A 123 12.33 -6.38 3.15
C TYR A 123 12.76 -5.94 1.74
N CYS A 124 11.80 -5.70 0.82
CA CYS A 124 12.11 -5.20 -0.52
C CYS A 124 12.91 -3.89 -0.47
N LYS A 125 12.49 -2.95 0.40
CA LYS A 125 13.22 -1.68 0.64
C LYS A 125 14.66 -1.93 1.09
N LYS A 126 14.88 -2.85 2.04
CA LYS A 126 16.21 -3.20 2.56
C LYS A 126 17.13 -3.76 1.46
N GLU A 127 16.59 -4.57 0.56
CA GLU A 127 17.34 -5.21 -0.53
C GLU A 127 17.41 -4.34 -1.80
N ASN A 128 17.02 -3.06 -1.71
CA ASN A 128 16.98 -2.11 -2.83
C ASN A 128 16.13 -2.59 -4.03
N ARG A 129 15.05 -3.32 -3.74
CA ARG A 129 14.09 -3.82 -4.72
C ARG A 129 12.75 -3.09 -4.63
N GLU A 130 12.09 -2.96 -5.77
CA GLU A 130 10.69 -2.53 -5.83
C GLU A 130 9.78 -3.47 -4.99
N LEU A 131 8.56 -3.02 -4.70
CA LEU A 131 7.58 -3.88 -4.05
C LEU A 131 7.26 -5.08 -4.96
N LEU A 132 7.00 -6.23 -4.36
CA LEU A 132 6.56 -7.42 -5.09
C LEU A 132 5.15 -7.26 -5.69
N TRP A 133 4.37 -6.31 -5.19
CA TRP A 133 3.02 -6.03 -5.64
C TRP A 133 2.90 -4.57 -6.09
N LYS A 134 1.88 -4.30 -6.89
CA LYS A 134 1.44 -2.97 -7.26
C LYS A 134 0.13 -2.66 -6.55
N TRP A 135 -0.16 -1.38 -6.42
CA TRP A 135 -1.42 -0.90 -5.86
C TRP A 135 -1.84 0.41 -6.50
N ALA A 136 -3.14 0.65 -6.53
CA ALA A 136 -3.74 1.88 -7.05
C ALA A 136 -5.11 2.13 -6.42
N TYR A 137 -5.56 3.37 -6.51
CA TYR A 137 -6.98 3.71 -6.38
C TYR A 137 -7.56 3.74 -7.80
N PRO A 138 -8.40 2.77 -8.19
CA PRO A 138 -8.90 2.67 -9.56
C PRO A 138 -9.71 3.91 -9.96
N VAL A 139 -10.46 4.45 -8.99
CA VAL A 139 -11.18 5.72 -9.08
C VAL A 139 -11.01 6.45 -7.75
N GLU A 140 -11.01 7.79 -7.76
CA GLU A 140 -10.95 8.60 -6.55
C GLU A 140 -12.14 8.28 -5.62
N GLY A 141 -11.85 7.90 -4.38
CA GLY A 141 -12.85 7.49 -3.40
C GLY A 141 -13.22 6.00 -3.42
N GLU A 142 -12.74 5.22 -4.40
CA GLU A 142 -12.89 3.77 -4.39
C GLU A 142 -11.82 3.07 -3.53
N PRO A 143 -12.07 1.83 -3.06
CA PRO A 143 -11.09 1.08 -2.30
C PRO A 143 -9.78 0.86 -3.07
N VAL A 144 -8.67 0.85 -2.33
CA VAL A 144 -7.37 0.48 -2.90
C VAL A 144 -7.40 -0.96 -3.39
N VAL A 145 -6.80 -1.19 -4.56
CA VAL A 145 -6.63 -2.52 -5.15
C VAL A 145 -5.17 -2.91 -5.21
N TYR A 146 -4.90 -4.22 -5.16
CA TYR A 146 -3.59 -4.84 -5.16
C TYR A 146 -3.50 -5.88 -6.26
N TRP A 147 -2.36 -5.95 -6.93
CA TRP A 147 -2.06 -6.99 -7.92
C TRP A 147 -0.55 -7.24 -8.00
N ILE A 148 -0.15 -8.26 -8.73
CA ILE A 148 1.25 -8.56 -9.04
C ILE A 148 1.44 -8.63 -10.54
N GLU A 149 2.57 -8.15 -11.04
CA GLU A 149 2.95 -8.27 -12.44
C GLU A 149 3.31 -9.73 -12.76
N PRO A 150 3.01 -10.25 -13.97
CA PRO A 150 3.25 -11.64 -14.34
C PRO A 150 4.70 -12.10 -14.16
N GLU A 151 5.66 -11.22 -14.41
CA GLU A 151 7.09 -11.50 -14.28
C GLU A 151 7.47 -11.74 -12.81
N VAL A 152 6.97 -10.90 -11.90
CA VAL A 152 7.19 -11.06 -10.46
C VAL A 152 6.43 -12.28 -9.92
N ALA A 153 5.23 -12.54 -10.44
CA ALA A 153 4.46 -13.73 -10.09
C ALA A 153 5.18 -15.01 -10.50
N ALA A 154 5.80 -15.06 -11.68
CA ALA A 154 6.59 -16.20 -12.13
C ALA A 154 7.79 -16.46 -11.21
N LEU A 155 8.49 -15.40 -10.82
CA LEU A 155 9.62 -15.48 -9.90
C LEU A 155 9.23 -16.02 -8.52
N LEU A 156 8.13 -15.50 -7.94
CA LEU A 156 7.64 -15.97 -6.64
C LEU A 156 7.02 -17.38 -6.72
N ARG A 157 6.44 -17.75 -7.86
CA ARG A 157 5.92 -19.10 -8.09
C ARG A 157 7.04 -20.13 -8.03
N GLU A 158 8.17 -19.85 -8.67
CA GLU A 158 9.35 -20.70 -8.57
C GLU A 158 9.87 -20.80 -7.13
N ALA A 159 9.86 -19.68 -6.39
CA ALA A 159 10.24 -19.67 -4.97
C ALA A 159 9.30 -20.53 -4.11
N ARG A 160 7.99 -20.48 -4.36
CA ARG A 160 6.97 -21.29 -3.68
C ARG A 160 7.13 -22.77 -3.97
N ASP A 161 7.23 -23.14 -5.25
CA ASP A 161 7.18 -24.53 -5.71
C ASP A 161 8.46 -25.31 -5.35
N ARG A 162 9.57 -24.62 -5.06
CA ARG A 162 10.79 -25.26 -4.52
C ARG A 162 10.66 -25.73 -3.06
N GLN A 163 9.63 -25.29 -2.36
CA GLN A 163 9.43 -25.58 -0.92
C GLN A 163 8.21 -26.45 -0.63
N GLY A 164 7.35 -26.69 -1.62
CA GLY A 164 6.23 -27.63 -1.56
C GLY A 164 6.63 -29.02 -2.03
#